data_AF-I9VSN1-F1
#
_entry.id   AF-I9VSN1-F1
#
_cell.length_a   1.000
_cell.length_b   1.000
_cell.length_c   1.000
_cell.angle_alpha   90.00
_cell.angle_beta   90.00
_cell.angle_gamma   90.00
#
_symmetry.space_group_name_H-M   'P 1'
#
loop_
_entity.id
_entity.type
_entity.pdbx_description
1 polymer ?
#
loop_
_entity_poly.entity_id
_entity_poly.type
_entity_poly.pdbx_seq_one_letter_code
_entity_poly.pdbx_strand_id
1 'polypeptide(L)'
;MEEAWSDMLKRSTEVQRQEVGFWIYYDPVKKQYYIGKKRYGIAVKNDGKARGNISLGDKSPSVNGVPATAKVVASFHTHTPMTEIKGMKRKVGPSKEDKGNADKNRIPIIVYDYIGTKDPRTNDYYVIGGHKVSDPKKMYIYQPKK
;
A
#
# COMPACT_ATOMS: atom_id res chain seq x y z
N MET A 1 -8.96 -4.67 -4.73
CA MET A 1 -8.44 -3.58 -3.87
C MET A 1 -9.19 -3.51 -2.55
N GLU A 2 -10.51 -3.34 -2.53
CA GLU A 2 -11.32 -3.33 -1.29
C GLU A 2 -11.10 -4.57 -0.40
N GLU A 3 -10.95 -5.75 -1.00
CA GLU A 3 -10.68 -6.98 -0.23
C GLU A 3 -9.35 -6.90 0.54
N ALA A 4 -8.29 -6.34 -0.05
CA ALA A 4 -7.02 -6.14 0.63
C ALA A 4 -7.12 -5.07 1.72
N TRP A 5 -7.93 -4.03 1.50
CA TRP A 5 -8.25 -3.05 2.54
C TRP A 5 -8.98 -3.69 3.72
N SER A 6 -10.02 -4.49 3.45
CA SER A 6 -10.76 -5.22 4.48
C SER A 6 -9.86 -6.18 5.26
N ASP A 7 -8.98 -6.91 4.57
CA ASP A 7 -8.00 -7.81 5.21
C ASP A 7 -7.00 -7.03 6.08
N MET A 8 -6.51 -5.90 5.59
CA MET A 8 -5.66 -4.99 6.37
C MET A 8 -6.37 -4.49 7.64
N LEU A 9 -7.65 -4.12 7.55
CA LEU A 9 -8.43 -3.70 8.71
C LEU A 9 -8.62 -4.82 9.73
N LYS A 10 -8.90 -6.05 9.29
CA LYS A 10 -8.98 -7.23 10.19
C LYS A 10 -7.67 -7.48 10.94
N ARG A 11 -6.55 -7.05 10.36
CA ARG A 11 -5.19 -7.16 10.93
C ARG A 11 -4.76 -5.93 11.72
N SER A 12 -5.56 -4.87 11.69
CA SER A 12 -5.34 -3.65 12.45
C SER A 12 -6.13 -3.76 13.75
N THR A 13 -5.41 -4.00 14.83
CA THR A 13 -5.93 -4.19 16.19
C THR A 13 -5.49 -3.04 17.08
N GLU A 14 -5.89 -3.05 18.35
CA GLU A 14 -5.44 -2.08 19.35
C GLU A 14 -3.92 -2.04 19.50
N VAL A 15 -3.24 -3.19 19.38
CA VAL A 15 -1.80 -3.30 19.69
C VAL A 15 -0.91 -3.34 18.46
N GLN A 16 -1.43 -3.73 17.29
CA GLN A 16 -0.65 -3.89 16.07
C GLN A 16 -1.41 -3.55 14.80
N ARG A 17 -0.66 -3.37 13.71
CA ARG A 17 -1.16 -3.18 12.35
C ARG A 17 -0.21 -3.77 11.31
N GLN A 18 -0.71 -4.08 10.14
CA GLN A 18 0.05 -4.78 9.09
C GLN A 18 -0.43 -4.37 7.70
N GLU A 19 0.47 -4.00 6.80
CA GLU A 19 0.13 -3.70 5.41
C GLU A 19 -0.20 -4.97 4.62
N VAL A 20 -1.07 -4.85 3.62
CA VAL A 20 -1.44 -5.92 2.71
C VAL A 20 -1.17 -5.46 1.28
N GLY A 21 -0.58 -6.32 0.46
CA GLY A 21 -0.23 -5.96 -0.91
C GLY A 21 -0.06 -7.14 -1.85
N PHE A 22 0.15 -6.83 -3.13
CA PHE A 22 0.37 -7.79 -4.20
C PHE A 22 0.91 -7.10 -5.46
N TRP A 23 1.45 -7.92 -6.37
CA TRP A 23 1.76 -7.51 -7.74
C TRP A 23 0.50 -7.50 -8.60
N ILE A 24 0.44 -6.57 -9.56
CA ILE A 24 -0.60 -6.49 -10.59
C ILE A 24 0.04 -6.84 -11.93
N TYR A 25 -0.66 -7.66 -12.71
CA TYR A 25 -0.20 -8.14 -14.01
C TYR A 25 -1.18 -7.78 -15.10
N TYR A 26 -0.66 -7.59 -16.31
CA TYR A 26 -1.45 -7.54 -17.54
C TYR A 26 -1.00 -8.66 -18.48
N ASP A 27 -1.95 -9.43 -18.98
CA ASP A 27 -1.71 -10.45 -20.00
C ASP A 27 -2.07 -9.89 -21.38
N PRO A 28 -1.08 -9.64 -22.25
CA PRO A 28 -1.31 -9.10 -23.57
C PRO A 28 -1.97 -10.10 -24.54
N VAL A 29 -1.97 -11.41 -24.22
CA VAL A 29 -2.63 -12.44 -25.02
C VAL A 29 -4.12 -12.45 -24.71
N LYS A 30 -4.47 -12.53 -23.42
CA LYS A 30 -5.87 -12.58 -22.95
C LYS A 30 -6.51 -11.20 -22.78
N LYS A 31 -5.72 -10.12 -22.93
CA LYS A 31 -6.15 -8.71 -22.77
C LYS A 31 -6.79 -8.42 -21.41
N GLN A 32 -6.31 -9.04 -20.34
CA GLN A 32 -6.89 -8.89 -19.01
C GLN A 32 -5.85 -8.71 -17.90
N TYR A 33 -6.29 -8.14 -16.79
CA TYR A 33 -5.47 -7.96 -15.60
C TYR A 33 -5.59 -9.14 -14.65
N TYR A 34 -4.52 -9.40 -13.90
CA TYR A 34 -4.51 -10.36 -12.80
C TYR A 34 -3.95 -9.72 -11.53
N ILE A 35 -4.49 -10.15 -10.40
CA ILE A 35 -3.95 -9.87 -9.07
C ILE A 35 -3.07 -11.06 -8.70
N GLY A 36 -1.81 -10.80 -8.39
CA GLY A 36 -0.89 -11.81 -7.89
C GLY A 36 -1.23 -12.26 -6.47
N LYS A 37 -0.52 -13.28 -6.01
CA LYS A 37 -0.68 -13.81 -4.65
C LYS A 37 -0.52 -12.71 -3.60
N LYS A 38 -1.54 -12.54 -2.75
CA LYS A 38 -1.55 -11.60 -1.62
C LYS A 38 -0.35 -11.83 -0.68
N ARG A 39 0.20 -10.73 -0.13
CA ARG A 39 1.31 -10.69 0.83
C ARG A 39 0.94 -9.80 2.00
N TYR A 40 1.63 -10.05 3.11
CA TYR A 40 1.46 -9.36 4.37
C TYR A 40 2.80 -8.77 4.78
N GLY A 41 2.78 -7.50 5.18
CA GLY A 41 3.95 -6.81 5.72
C GLY A 41 4.38 -7.36 7.09
N ILE A 42 5.37 -6.73 7.71
CA ILE A 42 5.66 -7.05 9.12
C ILE A 42 4.55 -6.45 9.98
N ALA A 43 4.07 -7.21 10.96
CA ALA A 43 3.16 -6.68 11.97
C ALA A 43 3.92 -5.72 12.89
N VAL A 44 3.49 -4.46 12.96
CA VAL A 44 4.15 -3.40 13.73
C VAL A 44 3.26 -2.93 14.88
N LYS A 45 3.87 -2.66 16.03
CA LYS A 45 3.16 -2.19 17.23
C LYS A 45 2.62 -0.77 17.06
N ASN A 46 1.50 -0.47 17.72
CA ASN A 46 0.89 0.87 17.73
C ASN A 46 1.55 1.83 18.74
N ASP A 47 2.87 1.75 18.90
CA ASP A 47 3.66 2.60 19.82
C ASP A 47 4.25 3.85 19.13
N GLY A 48 3.96 4.05 17.84
CA GLY A 48 4.44 5.16 17.02
C GLY A 48 5.91 5.07 16.61
N LYS A 49 6.66 4.04 17.04
CA LYS A 49 8.11 3.92 16.76
C LYS A 49 8.37 3.24 15.42
N ALA A 50 7.66 2.16 15.15
CA ALA A 50 7.83 1.39 13.91
C ALA A 50 6.88 1.87 12.81
N ARG A 51 7.38 1.92 11.57
CA ARG A 51 6.58 2.16 10.37
C ARG A 51 6.16 0.83 9.74
N GLY A 52 4.92 0.79 9.25
CA GLY A 52 4.47 -0.32 8.41
C GLY A 52 5.36 -0.43 7.17
N ASN A 53 5.62 -1.65 6.75
CA ASN A 53 6.32 -1.94 5.51
C ASN A 53 5.91 -3.33 5.00
N ILE A 54 6.02 -3.51 3.68
CA ILE A 54 5.76 -4.78 3.03
C ILE A 54 6.80 -5.04 1.94
N SER A 55 7.26 -6.29 1.87
CA SER A 55 7.96 -6.83 0.71
C SER A 55 7.01 -7.75 -0.06
N LEU A 56 6.82 -7.48 -1.35
CA LEU A 56 6.00 -8.32 -2.22
C LEU A 56 6.76 -9.56 -2.71
N GLY A 57 8.07 -9.60 -2.49
CA GLY A 57 8.94 -10.69 -2.94
C GLY A 57 9.04 -10.77 -4.47
N ASP A 58 9.26 -11.98 -4.97
CA ASP A 58 9.41 -12.26 -6.40
C ASP A 58 8.15 -11.86 -7.19
N LYS A 59 8.37 -11.14 -8.29
CA LYS A 59 7.33 -10.64 -9.21
C LYS A 59 7.04 -11.59 -10.37
N SER A 60 7.70 -12.73 -10.46
CA SER A 60 7.50 -13.74 -11.50
C SER A 60 6.05 -14.26 -11.51
N PRO A 61 5.42 -14.40 -12.69
CA PRO A 61 4.05 -14.90 -12.82
C PRO A 61 3.79 -16.22 -12.09
N SER A 62 4.70 -17.19 -12.23
CA SER A 62 4.58 -18.52 -11.62
C SER A 62 4.48 -18.48 -10.09
N VAL A 63 5.33 -17.67 -9.43
CA VAL A 63 5.32 -17.48 -7.96
C VAL A 63 4.04 -16.81 -7.47
N ASN A 64 3.38 -16.06 -8.36
CA ASN A 64 2.18 -15.28 -8.04
C ASN A 64 0.89 -15.94 -8.51
N GLY A 65 0.96 -17.16 -9.05
CA GLY A 65 -0.22 -17.93 -9.48
C GLY A 65 -0.93 -17.33 -10.69
N VAL A 66 -0.21 -16.58 -11.53
CA VAL A 66 -0.76 -15.93 -12.73
C VAL A 66 -0.12 -16.52 -14.00
N PRO A 67 -0.80 -16.46 -15.17
CA PRO A 67 -0.29 -17.08 -16.39
C PRO A 67 1.10 -16.56 -16.79
N ALA A 68 1.94 -17.43 -17.34
CA ALA A 68 3.30 -17.06 -17.77
C ALA A 68 3.34 -15.98 -18.86
N THR A 69 2.25 -15.81 -19.62
CA THR A 69 2.06 -14.74 -20.60
C THR A 69 1.88 -13.36 -19.97
N ALA A 70 1.48 -13.31 -18.70
CA ALA A 70 1.22 -12.07 -17.98
C ALA A 70 2.53 -11.38 -17.57
N LYS A 71 2.55 -10.05 -17.69
CA LYS A 71 3.68 -9.21 -17.30
C LYS A 71 3.29 -8.34 -16.12
N VAL A 72 4.18 -8.19 -15.14
CA VAL A 72 3.98 -7.26 -14.03
C VAL A 72 3.89 -5.83 -14.56
N VAL A 73 2.89 -5.08 -14.12
CA VAL A 73 2.62 -3.70 -14.57
C VAL A 73 2.49 -2.71 -13.43
N ALA A 74 2.26 -3.16 -12.20
CA ALA A 74 2.26 -2.32 -11.01
C ALA A 74 2.45 -3.16 -9.73
N SER A 75 2.87 -2.50 -8.65
CA SER A 75 2.69 -3.00 -7.29
C SER A 75 1.51 -2.31 -6.61
N PHE A 76 0.89 -3.00 -5.66
CA PHE A 76 -0.15 -2.44 -4.81
C PHE A 76 0.13 -2.78 -3.34
N HIS A 77 -0.08 -1.81 -2.45
CA HIS A 77 -0.26 -2.08 -1.02
C HIS A 77 -1.18 -1.08 -0.34
N THR A 78 -1.72 -1.48 0.81
CA THR A 78 -2.51 -0.62 1.70
C THR A 78 -1.60 0.04 2.73
N HIS A 79 -1.86 1.30 3.05
CA HIS A 79 -1.34 1.87 4.30
C HIS A 79 -2.29 1.60 5.46
N THR A 80 -1.72 1.30 6.62
CA THR A 80 -2.48 0.98 7.83
C THR A 80 -3.10 2.22 8.49
N PRO A 81 -4.23 2.08 9.21
CA PRO A 81 -4.79 3.10 10.07
C PRO A 81 -3.79 3.58 11.13
N MET A 82 -3.95 4.83 11.55
CA MET A 82 -3.28 5.40 12.72
C MET A 82 -4.25 5.61 13.91
N THR A 83 -5.39 4.92 13.91
CA THR A 83 -6.46 5.09 14.92
C THR A 83 -5.93 4.95 16.34
N GLU A 84 -5.04 3.98 16.57
CA GLU A 84 -4.48 3.69 17.89
C GLU A 84 -3.17 4.45 18.20
N ILE A 85 -2.67 5.28 17.27
CA ILE A 85 -1.35 5.93 17.37
C ILE A 85 -1.52 7.43 17.60
N LYS A 86 -2.09 7.80 18.75
CA LYS A 86 -2.43 9.20 19.08
C LYS A 86 -1.17 10.08 19.12
N GLY A 87 -1.33 11.36 18.73
CA GLY A 87 -0.25 12.36 18.75
C GLY A 87 0.76 12.25 17.59
N MET A 88 0.63 11.25 16.71
CA MET A 88 1.48 11.08 15.54
C MET A 88 0.76 11.50 14.26
N LYS A 89 1.53 11.81 13.20
CA LYS A 89 1.00 12.01 11.86
C LYS A 89 1.88 11.34 10.81
N ARG A 90 1.27 10.91 9.70
CA ARG A 90 1.96 10.36 8.54
C ARG A 90 1.50 11.07 7.28
N LYS A 91 2.44 11.40 6.39
CA LYS A 91 2.11 11.94 5.07
C LYS A 91 1.34 10.92 4.24
N VAL A 92 0.30 11.37 3.56
CA VAL A 92 -0.59 10.56 2.75
C VAL A 92 0.06 10.15 1.42
N GLY A 93 -0.28 8.96 0.94
CA GLY A 93 0.18 8.41 -0.34
C GLY A 93 1.57 7.79 -0.28
N PRO A 94 2.18 7.47 -1.44
CA PRO A 94 3.46 6.74 -1.51
C PRO A 94 4.57 7.44 -0.72
N SER A 95 5.26 6.67 0.12
CA SER A 95 6.43 7.09 0.89
C SER A 95 7.63 7.38 -0.01
N LYS A 96 8.73 7.86 0.58
CA LYS A 96 9.98 8.06 -0.17
C LYS A 96 10.53 6.72 -0.65
N GLU A 97 10.45 5.71 0.20
CA GLU A 97 10.88 4.35 -0.04
C GLU A 97 10.06 3.70 -1.16
N ASP A 98 8.75 3.90 -1.17
CA ASP A 98 7.85 3.44 -2.25
C ASP A 98 8.26 4.00 -3.61
N LYS A 99 8.48 5.31 -3.66
CA LYS A 99 8.90 6.01 -4.89
C LYS A 99 10.27 5.53 -5.36
N GLY A 100 11.22 5.36 -4.42
CA GLY A 100 12.54 4.82 -4.72
C GLY A 100 12.46 3.38 -5.26
N ASN A 101 11.60 2.55 -4.70
CA ASN A 101 11.39 1.18 -5.18
C ASN A 101 10.73 1.15 -6.57
N ALA A 102 9.73 2.01 -6.80
CA ALA A 102 9.09 2.16 -8.11
C ALA A 102 10.10 2.60 -9.17
N ASP A 103 10.88 3.65 -8.89
CA ASP A 103 11.93 4.18 -9.77
C ASP A 103 12.97 3.09 -10.09
N LYS A 104 13.49 2.40 -9.05
CA LYS A 104 14.49 1.32 -9.21
C LYS A 104 13.99 0.19 -10.11
N ASN A 105 12.73 -0.21 -9.95
CA ASN A 105 12.18 -1.35 -10.69
C ASN A 105 11.53 -0.96 -12.02
N ARG A 106 11.37 0.34 -12.29
CA ARG A 106 10.56 0.89 -13.40
C ARG A 106 9.15 0.32 -13.41
N ILE A 107 8.56 0.16 -12.24
CA ILE A 107 7.20 -0.37 -12.04
C ILE A 107 6.40 0.65 -11.21
N PRO A 108 5.26 1.14 -11.70
CA PRO A 108 4.35 1.99 -10.93
C PRO A 108 3.92 1.35 -9.61
N ILE A 109 3.71 2.19 -8.60
CA ILE A 109 3.16 1.75 -7.31
C ILE A 109 1.83 2.44 -7.05
N ILE A 110 0.87 1.63 -6.63
CA ILE A 110 -0.46 2.06 -6.19
C ILE A 110 -0.54 1.85 -4.68
N VAL A 111 -0.73 2.93 -3.94
CA VAL A 111 -0.94 2.88 -2.50
C VAL A 111 -2.41 3.18 -2.23
N TYR A 112 -3.10 2.26 -1.55
CA TYR A 112 -4.43 2.55 -1.02
C TYR A 112 -4.27 3.18 0.36
N ASP A 113 -4.67 4.45 0.49
CA ASP A 113 -4.47 5.23 1.70
C ASP A 113 -5.70 6.07 2.04
N TYR A 114 -5.76 6.52 3.29
CA TYR A 114 -6.70 7.54 3.74
C TYR A 114 -6.42 8.87 3.02
N ILE A 115 -7.47 9.64 2.76
CA ILE A 115 -7.35 10.96 2.12
C ILE A 115 -6.55 11.93 3.01
N GLY A 116 -6.73 11.80 4.32
CA GLY A 116 -6.12 12.63 5.35
C GLY A 116 -6.62 14.08 5.35
N THR A 117 -6.00 14.88 6.22
CA THR A 117 -6.29 16.30 6.39
C THR A 117 -5.15 17.13 5.79
N LYS A 118 -5.52 18.21 5.09
CA LYS A 118 -4.57 19.13 4.50
C LYS A 118 -3.90 19.98 5.58
N ASP A 119 -2.58 20.02 5.60
CA ASP A 119 -1.77 20.93 6.41
C ASP A 119 -1.68 22.29 5.68
N PRO A 120 -2.22 23.38 6.24
CA PRO A 120 -2.28 24.67 5.56
C PRO A 120 -0.90 25.32 5.36
N ARG A 121 0.13 24.89 6.11
CA ARG A 121 1.48 25.47 6.02
C ARG A 121 2.31 24.84 4.90
N THR A 122 2.10 23.55 4.67
CA THR A 122 2.91 22.76 3.71
C THR A 122 2.13 22.35 2.46
N ASN A 123 0.80 22.54 2.46
CA ASN A 123 -0.11 22.09 1.41
C ASN A 123 -0.15 20.55 1.23
N ASP A 124 0.51 19.81 2.12
CA ASP A 124 0.54 18.35 2.16
C ASP A 124 -0.67 17.77 2.90
N TYR A 125 -1.01 16.52 2.61
CA TYR A 125 -2.06 15.79 3.32
C TYR A 125 -1.46 14.80 4.31
N TYR A 126 -2.05 14.73 5.51
CA TYR A 126 -1.61 13.85 6.59
C TYR A 126 -2.76 13.03 7.16
N VAL A 127 -2.48 11.77 7.46
CA VAL A 127 -3.30 10.95 8.36
C VAL A 127 -2.87 11.27 9.79
N ILE A 128 -3.81 11.71 10.61
CA ILE A 128 -3.57 12.09 12.00
C ILE A 128 -3.93 10.91 12.91
N GLY A 129 -3.11 10.65 13.92
CA GLY A 129 -3.38 9.64 14.94
C GLY A 129 -4.72 9.87 15.65
N GLY A 130 -5.48 8.80 15.90
CA GLY A 130 -6.84 8.90 16.47
C GLY A 130 -7.97 9.09 15.45
N HIS A 131 -7.66 9.12 14.15
CA HIS A 131 -8.66 9.15 13.07
C HIS A 131 -9.54 7.88 13.05
N LYS A 132 -10.72 7.95 12.42
CA LYS A 132 -11.64 6.79 12.39
C LYS A 132 -11.22 5.82 11.30
N VAL A 133 -11.32 4.52 11.56
CA VAL A 133 -11.10 3.48 10.53
C VAL A 133 -11.99 3.70 9.29
N SER A 134 -13.18 4.27 9.48
CA SER A 134 -14.15 4.58 8.43
C SER A 134 -13.85 5.85 7.62
N ASP A 135 -12.79 6.59 7.96
CA ASP A 135 -12.43 7.82 7.25
C ASP A 135 -12.17 7.54 5.76
N PRO A 136 -12.44 8.53 4.88
CA PRO A 136 -12.43 8.30 3.45
C PRO A 136 -11.02 7.94 2.95
N LYS A 137 -10.99 7.09 1.93
CA LYS A 137 -9.79 6.48 1.37
C LYS A 137 -9.79 6.58 -0.15
N LYS A 138 -8.61 6.61 -0.76
CA LYS A 138 -8.45 6.54 -2.22
C LYS A 138 -7.11 5.93 -2.63
N MET A 139 -7.03 5.52 -3.89
CA MET A 139 -5.78 5.11 -4.48
C MET A 139 -4.91 6.31 -4.82
N TYR A 140 -3.63 6.21 -4.48
CA TYR A 140 -2.57 7.12 -4.88
C TYR A 140 -1.61 6.37 -5.77
N ILE A 141 -1.35 6.91 -6.96
CA ILE A 141 -0.50 6.27 -7.95
C ILE A 141 0.78 7.09 -8.08
N TYR A 142 1.92 6.42 -8.03
CA TYR A 142 3.20 7.00 -8.40
C TYR A 142 3.73 6.30 -9.65
N GLN A 143 4.02 7.11 -10.68
CA GLN A 143 4.69 6.67 -11.90
C GLN A 143 6.20 6.81 -11.71
N PRO A 144 6.99 5.78 -12.05
CA PRO A 144 8.43 5.83 -11.90
C PRO A 144 9.03 6.86 -12.85
N LYS A 145 10.12 7.50 -12.43
CA LYS A 145 10.90 8.38 -13.30
C LYS A 145 11.53 7.56 -14.43
N LYS A 146 11.67 8.20 -15.60
CA LYS A 146 12.35 7.62 -16.77
C LYS A 146 13.84 7.42 -16.49
#